data_AF-A0A2E6ZLA0-F1
#
_entry.id   AF-A0A2E6ZLA0-F1
#
_cell.length_a   1.000
_cell.length_b   1.000
_cell.length_c   1.000
_cell.angle_alpha   90.00
_cell.angle_beta   90.00
_cell.angle_gamma   90.00
#
_symmetry.space_group_name_H-M   'P 1'
#
loop_
_entity.id
_entity.type
_entity.pdbx_description
1 polymer ?
#
loop_
_entity_poly.entity_id
_entity_poly.type
_entity_poly.pdbx_seq_one_letter_code
_entity_poly.pdbx_strand_id
1 'polypeptide(L)'
;MYYNNSIMMTDKQLEQFIAEVQDAITDAQEHFGASRIEILSTILAVALGGIRSEARKSGDLDEIEKDLEKIGIIMQDVEDYYHDNDVPPDETIH
;
A
#
# COMPACT_ATOMS: atom_id res chain seq x y z
N MET A 1 19.05 32.13 -5.23
CA MET A 1 18.91 30.80 -5.84
C MET A 1 19.04 29.80 -4.72
N TYR A 2 17.92 29.30 -4.18
CA TYR A 2 17.95 28.23 -3.19
C TYR A 2 18.11 26.91 -3.94
N TYR A 3 19.27 26.28 -3.80
CA TYR A 3 19.45 24.90 -4.22
C TYR A 3 18.54 24.05 -3.35
N ASN A 4 17.45 23.54 -3.93
CA ASN A 4 16.65 22.52 -3.30
C ASN A 4 17.49 21.24 -3.34
N ASN A 5 18.28 21.04 -2.30
CA ASN A 5 19.17 19.91 -2.15
C ASN A 5 18.32 18.70 -1.76
N SER A 6 17.54 18.19 -2.71
CA SER A 6 16.87 16.90 -2.55
C SER A 6 17.96 15.85 -2.46
N ILE A 7 18.26 15.39 -1.25
CA ILE A 7 19.20 14.29 -1.01
C ILE A 7 18.52 13.05 -1.58
N MET A 8 18.76 12.74 -2.85
CA MET A 8 18.33 11.46 -3.41
C MET A 8 19.20 10.37 -2.78
N MET A 9 18.56 9.41 -2.10
CA MET A 9 19.24 8.21 -1.66
C MET A 9 19.84 7.50 -2.88
N THR A 10 21.06 6.99 -2.74
CA THR A 10 21.64 6.12 -3.77
C THR A 10 20.95 4.76 -3.76
N ASP A 11 20.96 4.05 -4.89
CA ASP A 11 20.35 2.72 -5.02
C ASP A 11 20.82 1.75 -3.91
N LYS A 12 22.11 1.79 -3.57
CA LYS A 12 22.69 0.97 -2.49
C LYS A 12 22.13 1.31 -1.11
N GLN A 13 21.88 2.58 -0.84
CA GLN A 13 21.29 3.01 0.43
C GLN A 13 19.81 2.61 0.50
N LEU A 14 19.11 2.61 -0.64
CA LEU A 14 17.74 2.14 -0.72
C LEU A 14 17.67 0.62 -0.49
N GLU A 15 18.53 -0.17 -1.12
CA GLU A 15 18.63 -1.61 -0.91
C GLU A 15 18.91 -1.94 0.56
N GLN A 16 19.86 -1.24 1.18
CA GLN A 16 20.19 -1.42 2.58
C GLN A 16 19.01 -1.06 3.50
N PHE A 17 18.32 0.05 3.23
CA PHE A 17 17.13 0.43 3.98
C PHE A 17 16.02 -0.63 3.86
N ILE A 18 15.79 -1.18 2.67
CA ILE A 18 14.81 -2.25 2.46
C ILE A 18 15.18 -3.49 3.29
N ALA A 19 16.46 -3.86 3.34
CA ALA A 19 16.93 -4.98 4.16
C ALA A 19 16.68 -4.73 5.66
N GLU A 20 17.03 -3.55 6.16
CA GLU A 20 16.80 -3.15 7.56
C GLU A 20 15.30 -3.17 7.92
N VAL A 21 14.43 -2.76 7.00
CA VAL A 21 12.97 -2.85 7.18
C VAL A 21 12.50 -4.31 7.25
N GLN A 22 13.07 -5.21 6.45
CA GLN A 22 12.72 -6.64 6.50
C GLN A 22 13.13 -7.30 7.82
N ASP A 23 14.30 -6.93 8.34
CA ASP A 23 14.76 -7.40 9.65
C ASP A 23 13.82 -6.87 10.75
N ALA A 24 13.48 -5.58 10.73
CA ALA A 24 12.54 -4.99 11.68
C ALA A 24 11.13 -5.62 11.62
N ILE A 25 10.67 -6.04 10.44
CA ILE A 25 9.41 -6.78 10.29
C ILE A 25 9.51 -8.13 11.01
N THR A 26 10.63 -8.83 10.86
CA THR A 26 10.85 -10.13 11.51
C THR A 26 10.87 -9.98 13.02
N ASP A 27 11.59 -8.99 13.53
CA ASP A 27 11.63 -8.66 14.96
C ASP A 27 10.22 -8.32 15.49
N ALA A 28 9.43 -7.57 14.72
CA ALA A 28 8.05 -7.23 15.09
C ALA A 28 7.14 -8.47 15.14
N GLN A 29 7.31 -9.44 14.24
CA GLN A 29 6.56 -10.70 14.30
C GLN A 29 6.81 -11.44 15.61
N GLU A 30 8.08 -11.57 16.00
CA GLU A 30 8.46 -12.22 17.26
C GLU A 30 7.97 -11.43 18.48
N HIS A 31 8.13 -10.11 18.46
CA HIS A 31 7.79 -9.24 19.57
C HIS A 31 6.29 -9.16 19.85
N PHE A 32 5.47 -9.03 18.78
CA PHE A 32 4.03 -8.87 18.91
C PHE A 32 3.24 -10.18 18.79
N GLY A 33 3.91 -11.30 18.48
CA GLY A 33 3.25 -12.58 18.22
C GLY A 33 2.29 -12.54 17.04
N ALA A 34 2.57 -11.68 16.05
CA ALA A 34 1.74 -11.45 14.88
C ALA A 34 2.30 -12.17 13.65
N SER A 35 1.42 -12.53 12.73
CA SER A 35 1.82 -13.08 11.43
C SER A 35 2.48 -12.00 10.57
N ARG A 36 3.32 -12.45 9.62
CA ARG A 36 3.97 -11.55 8.66
C ARG A 36 2.97 -10.72 7.87
N ILE A 37 1.82 -11.31 7.52
CA ILE A 37 0.76 -10.65 6.77
C ILE A 37 0.18 -9.49 7.60
N GLU A 38 -0.12 -9.70 8.88
CA GLU A 38 -0.67 -8.64 9.75
C GLU A 38 0.29 -7.45 9.87
N ILE A 39 1.58 -7.71 10.04
CA ILE A 39 2.61 -6.66 10.10
C ILE A 39 2.70 -5.91 8.75
N LEU A 40 2.75 -6.64 7.63
CA LEU A 40 2.84 -6.03 6.30
C LEU A 40 1.60 -5.21 5.94
N SER A 41 0.40 -5.71 6.25
CA SER A 41 -0.86 -4.99 6.05
C SER A 41 -0.89 -3.69 6.86
N THR A 42 -0.36 -3.72 8.09
CA THR A 42 -0.26 -2.52 8.94
C THR A 42 0.72 -1.50 8.35
N ILE A 43 1.90 -1.95 7.92
CA ILE A 43 2.90 -1.09 7.27
C ILE A 43 2.34 -0.45 6.00
N LEU A 44 1.65 -1.23 5.16
CA LEU A 44 1.00 -0.74 3.95
C LEU A 44 -0.02 0.36 4.28
N ALA A 45 -0.88 0.15 5.27
CA ALA A 45 -1.87 1.15 5.68
C ALA A 45 -1.21 2.48 6.13
N VAL A 46 -0.14 2.40 6.92
CA VAL A 46 0.61 3.59 7.36
C VAL A 46 1.29 4.30 6.19
N ALA A 47 1.95 3.54 5.30
CA ALA A 47 2.63 4.08 4.13
C ALA A 47 1.65 4.82 3.21
N LEU A 48 0.46 4.26 2.97
CA LEU A 48 -0.59 4.89 2.18
C LEU A 48 -1.11 6.19 2.82
N GLY A 49 -1.28 6.20 4.15
CA GLY A 49 -1.61 7.42 4.87
C GLY A 49 -0.56 8.52 4.68
N GLY A 50 0.72 8.15 4.70
CA GLY A 50 1.84 9.05 4.42
C GLY A 50 1.82 9.61 3.01
N ILE A 51 1.71 8.73 2.00
CA ILE A 51 1.63 9.12 0.58
C ILE A 51 0.48 10.10 0.35
N ARG A 52 -0.71 9.80 0.89
CA ARG A 52 -1.89 10.67 0.77
C ARG A 52 -1.68 12.04 1.42
N SER A 53 -1.01 12.07 2.58
CA SER A 53 -0.67 13.30 3.29
C SER A 53 0.26 14.18 2.46
N GLU A 54 1.29 13.61 1.85
CA GLU A 54 2.22 14.35 0.99
C GLU A 54 1.56 14.82 -0.30
N ALA A 55 0.76 13.97 -0.97
CA ALA A 55 0.02 14.34 -2.17
C ALA A 55 -0.96 15.51 -1.92
N ARG A 56 -1.60 15.54 -0.74
CA ARG A 56 -2.42 16.69 -0.32
C ARG A 56 -1.64 17.99 -0.20
N LYS A 57 -0.39 17.92 0.27
CA LYS A 57 0.47 19.11 0.41
C LYS A 57 0.99 19.60 -0.94
N SER A 58 1.25 18.69 -1.88
CA SER A 58 1.73 19.05 -3.22
C SER A 58 0.60 19.52 -4.15
N GLY A 59 -0.65 19.16 -3.86
CA GLY A 59 -1.81 19.46 -4.70
C GLY A 59 -2.10 18.39 -5.75
N ASP A 60 -1.38 17.26 -5.72
CA ASP A 60 -1.45 16.17 -6.72
C ASP A 60 -2.32 14.99 -6.25
N LEU A 61 -3.21 15.23 -5.28
CA LEU A 61 -3.99 14.15 -4.66
C LEU A 61 -4.77 13.31 -5.67
N ASP A 62 -5.43 13.95 -6.64
CA ASP A 62 -6.28 13.28 -7.62
C ASP A 62 -5.48 12.36 -8.58
N GLU A 63 -4.22 12.71 -8.87
CA GLU A 63 -3.35 11.90 -9.71
C GLU A 63 -2.83 10.68 -8.93
N ILE A 64 -2.42 10.90 -7.68
CA ILE A 64 -1.95 9.82 -6.80
C ILE A 64 -3.08 8.84 -6.46
N GLU A 65 -4.30 9.31 -6.17
CA GLU A 65 -5.44 8.43 -5.88
C GLU A 65 -5.76 7.54 -7.10
N LYS A 66 -5.72 8.07 -8.33
CA LYS A 66 -5.86 7.27 -9.56
C LYS A 66 -4.75 6.24 -9.76
N ASP A 67 -3.51 6.58 -9.42
CA ASP A 67 -2.40 5.64 -9.55
C ASP A 67 -2.49 4.51 -8.52
N LEU A 68 -2.91 4.84 -7.29
CA LEU A 68 -3.21 3.85 -6.24
C LEU A 68 -4.40 2.94 -6.61
N GLU A 69 -5.38 3.46 -7.34
CA GLU A 69 -6.48 2.67 -7.91
C GLU A 69 -5.99 1.68 -8.97
N LYS A 70 -5.16 2.14 -9.93
CA LYS A 70 -4.64 1.27 -11.02
C LYS A 70 -3.87 0.06 -10.50
N ILE A 71 -3.19 0.20 -9.36
CA ILE A 71 -2.43 -0.89 -8.73
C ILE A 71 -3.27 -1.70 -7.73
N GLY A 72 -4.58 -1.45 -7.64
CA GLY A 72 -5.53 -2.21 -6.83
C GLY A 72 -5.40 -1.98 -5.32
N ILE A 73 -4.76 -0.89 -4.90
CA ILE A 73 -4.60 -0.56 -3.48
C ILE A 73 -5.82 0.20 -2.95
N ILE A 74 -6.37 1.10 -3.75
CA ILE A 74 -7.66 1.74 -3.50
C ILE A 74 -8.65 1.15 -4.51
N MET A 75 -9.83 0.75 -4.05
CA MET A 75 -10.90 0.32 -4.95
C MET A 75 -11.82 1.51 -5.19
N GLN A 76 -12.19 1.78 -6.45
CA GLN A 76 -13.41 2.53 -6.74
C GLN A 76 -14.58 1.70 -6.19
N ASP A 77 -15.55 2.38 -5.59
CA ASP A 77 -16.69 1.85 -4.83
C ASP A 77 -16.88 0.32 -4.88
N VAL A 78 -16.85 -0.29 -3.69
CA VAL A 78 -16.95 -1.75 -3.46
C VAL A 78 -18.22 -2.38 -4.08
N GLU A 79 -19.17 -1.58 -4.56
CA GLU A 79 -20.35 -2.04 -5.29
C GLU A 79 -19.99 -2.75 -6.61
N ASP A 80 -18.96 -2.31 -7.34
CA ASP A 80 -18.62 -2.90 -8.64
C ASP A 80 -17.86 -4.23 -8.54
N TYR A 81 -17.19 -4.52 -7.42
CA TYR A 81 -16.43 -5.77 -7.24
C TYR A 81 -17.32 -7.00 -6.99
N TYR A 82 -18.54 -6.80 -6.47
CA TYR A 82 -19.50 -7.88 -6.24
C TYR A 82 -20.37 -8.20 -7.46
N HIS A 83 -20.33 -7.37 -8.51
CA HIS A 83 -21.12 -7.59 -9.72
C HIS A 83 -20.48 -8.54 -10.74
N ASP A 84 -19.18 -8.83 -10.64
CA ASP A 84 -18.50 -9.76 -11.56
C ASP A 84 -18.42 -11.21 -11.01
N ASN A 85 -19.03 -11.45 -9.84
CA ASN A 85 -19.23 -12.79 -9.27
C ASN A 85 -20.69 -13.23 -9.40
N ASP A 86 -21.30 -13.03 -10.58
CA ASP A 86 -22.53 -13.73 -10.96
C ASP A 86 -22.24 -15.24 -11.03
N VAL A 87 -22.26 -15.88 -9.85
CA VAL A 87 -22.47 -17.31 -9.73
C VAL A 87 -23.82 -17.58 -10.39
N PRO A 88 -23.89 -18.31 -11.51
CA PRO A 88 -25.18 -18.68 -12.07
C PRO A 88 -25.95 -19.41 -10.97
N PRO A 89 -27.23 -19.04 -10.72
CA PRO A 89 -28.00 -19.64 -9.65
C PRO A 89 -28.00 -21.15 -9.87
N ASP A 90 -27.50 -21.88 -8.88
CA ASP A 90 -27.48 -23.34 -8.83
C ASP A 90 -28.91 -23.83 -9.11
N GLU A 91 -29.13 -24.36 -10.31
CA GLU A 91 -30.40 -24.96 -10.70
C GLU A 91 -30.66 -26.09 -9.71
N THR A 92 -31.63 -25.89 -8.83
CA THR A 92 -32.09 -26.91 -7.90
C THR A 92 -32.58 -28.08 -8.73
N ILE A 93 -31.81 -29.16 -8.79
CA ILE A 93 -32.19 -30.40 -9.47
C ILE A 93 -33.41 -30.95 -8.73
N HIS A 94 -34.57 -30.92 -9.39
CA HIS A 94 -35.81 -31.58 -8.97
C HIS A 94 -35.75 -33.08 -9.16
#